data_AF-A0A5N6L1V6-F1
#
_entry.id   AF-A0A5N6L1V6-F1
#
_cell.length_a   1.000
_cell.length_b   1.000
_cell.length_c   1.000
_cell.angle_alpha   90.00
_cell.angle_beta   90.00
_cell.angle_gamma   90.00
#
_symmetry.space_group_name_H-M   'P 1'
#
loop_
_entity.id
_entity.type
_entity.pdbx_description
1 polymer ?
#
loop_
_entity_poly.entity_id
_entity_poly.type
_entity_poly.pdbx_seq_one_letter_code
_entity_poly.pdbx_strand_id
1 'polypeptide(L)'
;MADEDDERDEELSSIAAIFPELLLDPHQSHTATLDLDVCPTTPLQADWLRLDSCIDGEDIKSVEGTTTLQHLPPLAMRIYLPDGYPDVKPPTVSLMTTPEWLPNDVVARLELAVGELWEDYGRSQIVFAYIDMLQSEAEAAFGSASPLQLPLHLKRALIEFNDDKNRRVFEQGSYHCSICLDPKPGTVCHRMRDCGHIFCRECLQDFYSTAITQGEVDTVKCIDPDCGKAGLTVEQRRALRNRTLHPRELLAIPMATLDVQRYVKLKLKKKVESDKTTVYCPRQWCQGPARSDKYAKFLANADDLANYPDSDSEDESTVPAATTIGDNRLAICSTCAYAFCRNCHRSWHGEHIICRKRLAKDQISAEDKASEDWIRKYTSPCPTCDTPCQKRFGCNHMRCSQCDSHFCYLCSAWLKPGNPYQHFNEKGRACFMRLWDLEEGDRGDENERVVEFGGARGFEIDHAAAGVGVPGQGPVPAAAQEVAAREAAGQAEQRGLQRFLELARNDEEDGWDSDGLEDEFADHVVLIERAR
;
A
#
# COMPACT_ATOMS: atom_id res chain seq x y z
N MET A 1 11.75 47.26 -67.26
CA MET A 1 10.75 46.28 -67.73
C MET A 1 10.40 45.46 -66.53
N ALA A 2 9.10 45.31 -66.28
CA ALA A 2 8.49 45.00 -64.99
C ALA A 2 9.20 43.89 -64.22
N ASP A 3 9.43 44.12 -62.93
CA ASP A 3 9.44 43.04 -61.94
C ASP A 3 8.04 42.43 -62.02
N GLU A 4 7.89 41.35 -62.81
CA GLU A 4 6.71 40.51 -62.75
C GLU A 4 6.82 39.75 -61.42
N ASP A 5 6.06 40.21 -60.42
CA ASP A 5 5.88 39.49 -59.16
C ASP A 5 5.44 38.05 -59.53
N ASP A 6 6.25 37.05 -59.16
CA ASP A 6 5.96 35.65 -59.48
C ASP A 6 4.67 35.27 -58.76
N GLU A 7 3.63 34.85 -59.50
CA GLU A 7 2.32 34.51 -58.93
C GLU A 7 2.43 33.44 -57.83
N ARG A 8 3.49 32.62 -57.85
CA ARG A 8 3.82 31.65 -56.80
C ARG A 8 4.25 32.32 -55.50
N ASP A 9 5.06 33.37 -55.58
CA ASP A 9 5.50 34.14 -54.42
C ASP A 9 4.34 34.95 -53.83
N GLU A 10 3.47 35.49 -54.68
CA GLU A 10 2.24 36.17 -54.25
C GLU A 10 1.30 35.24 -53.47
N GLU A 11 1.05 34.02 -54.01
CA GLU A 11 0.20 33.05 -53.34
C GLU A 11 0.83 32.58 -52.02
N LEU A 12 2.10 32.16 -52.01
CA LEU A 12 2.78 31.70 -50.79
C LEU A 12 2.85 32.80 -49.72
N SER A 13 3.08 34.05 -50.11
CA SER A 13 3.05 35.19 -49.19
C SER A 13 1.64 35.41 -48.61
N SER A 14 0.60 35.24 -49.42
CA SER A 14 -0.80 35.35 -48.97
C SER A 14 -1.16 34.22 -48.00
N ILE A 15 -0.72 32.99 -48.28
CA ILE A 15 -0.93 31.84 -47.38
C ILE A 15 -0.13 32.02 -46.09
N ALA A 16 1.11 32.50 -46.13
CA ALA A 16 1.90 32.79 -44.93
C ALA A 16 1.27 33.87 -44.04
N ALA A 17 0.50 34.80 -44.63
CA ALA A 17 -0.24 35.80 -43.87
C ALA A 17 -1.47 35.21 -43.13
N ILE A 18 -2.08 34.16 -43.68
CA ILE A 18 -3.21 33.44 -43.08
C ILE A 18 -2.71 32.40 -42.06
N PHE A 19 -1.62 31.71 -42.40
CA PHE A 19 -0.98 30.65 -41.62
C PHE A 19 0.48 31.03 -41.32
N PRO A 20 0.73 31.79 -40.24
CA PRO A 20 2.08 32.21 -39.84
C PRO A 20 3.06 31.06 -39.58
N GLU A 21 2.54 29.86 -39.34
CA GLU A 21 3.27 28.61 -39.15
C GLU A 21 3.78 27.97 -40.45
N LEU A 22 3.42 28.51 -41.63
CA LEU A 22 3.92 28.04 -42.92
C LEU A 22 5.45 28.21 -43.00
N LEU A 23 6.17 27.11 -43.18
CA LEU A 23 7.63 27.10 -43.28
C LEU A 23 8.07 27.01 -44.75
N LEU A 24 8.69 28.08 -45.27
CA LEU A 24 9.33 28.08 -46.58
C LEU A 24 10.67 27.34 -46.52
N ASP A 25 10.94 26.47 -47.50
CA ASP A 25 12.20 25.72 -47.59
C ASP A 25 13.34 26.64 -48.06
N PRO A 26 14.39 26.85 -47.26
CA PRO A 26 15.51 27.72 -47.65
C PRO A 26 16.38 27.11 -48.77
N HIS A 27 16.25 25.82 -49.05
CA HIS A 27 17.05 25.10 -50.04
C HIS A 27 16.32 24.84 -51.36
N GLN A 28 14.99 24.96 -51.37
CA GLN A 28 14.15 24.75 -52.55
C GLN A 28 13.15 25.89 -52.70
N SER A 29 13.33 26.72 -53.74
CA SER A 29 12.42 27.83 -54.06
C SER A 29 11.01 27.33 -54.33
N HIS A 30 10.01 28.07 -53.83
CA HIS A 30 8.58 27.78 -53.97
C HIS A 30 8.15 26.42 -53.37
N THR A 31 8.88 25.97 -52.35
CA THR A 31 8.47 24.83 -51.50
C THR A 31 8.11 25.33 -50.12
N ALA A 32 6.96 24.90 -49.61
CA ALA A 32 6.47 25.23 -48.29
C ALA A 32 5.96 23.99 -47.57
N THR A 33 6.08 23.97 -46.25
CA THR A 33 5.52 22.92 -45.39
C THR A 33 4.57 23.56 -44.36
N LEU A 34 3.39 22.98 -44.21
CA LEU A 34 2.38 23.40 -43.24
C LEU A 34 1.90 22.20 -42.42
N ASP A 35 1.89 22.33 -41.10
CA ASP A 35 1.34 21.31 -40.20
C ASP A 35 -0.15 21.59 -39.96
N LEU A 36 -1.02 20.70 -40.40
CA LEU A 36 -2.46 20.80 -40.22
C LEU A 36 -2.91 20.07 -38.95
N ASP A 37 -3.52 20.80 -38.02
CA ASP A 37 -4.06 20.24 -36.77
C ASP A 37 -5.19 19.24 -37.06
N VAL A 38 -5.08 18.02 -36.52
CA VAL A 38 -6.10 16.97 -36.66
C VAL A 38 -6.93 16.89 -35.38
N CYS A 39 -8.09 17.55 -35.39
CA CYS A 39 -9.03 17.62 -34.27
C CYS A 39 -10.41 17.11 -34.69
N PRO A 40 -10.67 15.79 -34.58
CA PRO A 40 -11.95 15.22 -34.98
C PRO A 40 -13.11 15.80 -34.16
N THR A 41 -14.22 16.11 -34.82
CA THR A 41 -15.43 16.69 -34.18
C THR A 41 -16.06 15.76 -33.15
N THR A 42 -15.90 14.45 -33.35
CA THR A 42 -16.31 13.41 -32.41
C THR A 42 -15.08 12.66 -31.91
N PRO A 43 -14.96 12.39 -30.58
CA PRO A 43 -13.82 11.66 -30.06
C PRO A 43 -13.71 10.27 -30.70
N LEU A 44 -12.55 9.97 -31.27
CA LEU A 44 -12.31 8.72 -31.98
C LEU A 44 -11.98 7.60 -31.01
N GLN A 45 -12.58 6.42 -31.22
CA GLN A 45 -12.14 5.20 -30.56
C GLN A 45 -11.00 4.59 -31.38
N ALA A 46 -9.86 4.31 -30.75
CA ALA A 46 -8.73 3.64 -31.37
C ALA A 46 -8.55 2.24 -30.78
N ASP A 47 -8.62 1.22 -31.62
CA ASP A 47 -8.34 -0.17 -31.27
C ASP A 47 -6.86 -0.48 -31.55
N TRP A 48 -6.14 -0.92 -30.51
CA TRP A 48 -4.72 -1.20 -30.58
C TRP A 48 -4.48 -2.65 -30.99
N LEU A 49 -3.97 -2.83 -32.21
CA LEU A 49 -3.69 -4.13 -32.78
C LEU A 49 -2.28 -4.59 -32.42
N ARG A 50 -2.20 -5.79 -31.83
CA ARG A 50 -0.97 -6.54 -31.65
C ARG A 50 -0.85 -7.53 -32.81
N LEU A 51 0.35 -7.57 -33.40
CA LEU A 51 0.69 -8.58 -34.40
C LEU A 51 1.29 -9.78 -33.65
N ASP A 52 0.50 -10.82 -33.45
CA ASP A 52 0.99 -12.07 -32.88
C ASP A 52 1.60 -12.94 -34.00
N SER A 53 2.78 -13.51 -33.75
CA SER A 53 3.47 -14.34 -34.75
C SER A 53 2.66 -15.59 -35.08
N CYS A 54 2.57 -15.92 -36.36
CA CYS A 54 1.71 -16.95 -36.92
C CYS A 54 2.12 -18.39 -36.57
N ILE A 55 1.12 -19.22 -36.23
CA ILE A 55 1.08 -20.62 -36.63
C ILE A 55 0.09 -20.62 -37.81
N ASP A 56 0.53 -21.09 -38.99
CA ASP A 56 -0.27 -21.26 -40.22
C ASP A 56 -0.59 -20.01 -41.08
N GLY A 57 0.30 -19.00 -41.12
CA GLY A 57 0.36 -18.05 -42.25
C GLY A 57 -0.81 -17.07 -42.42
N GLU A 58 -1.77 -17.04 -41.50
CA GLU A 58 -2.75 -15.96 -41.35
C GLU A 58 -2.35 -15.06 -40.17
N ASP A 59 -2.26 -13.75 -40.41
CA ASP A 59 -1.95 -12.76 -39.36
C ASP A 59 -3.12 -12.69 -38.36
N ILE A 60 -2.96 -13.30 -37.19
CA ILE A 60 -3.92 -13.15 -36.09
C ILE A 60 -3.69 -11.78 -35.44
N LYS A 61 -4.59 -10.84 -35.72
CA LYS A 61 -4.62 -9.51 -35.08
C LYS A 61 -5.43 -9.61 -33.78
N SER A 62 -4.76 -9.53 -32.64
CA SER A 62 -5.42 -9.45 -31.34
C SER A 62 -5.58 -7.99 -30.91
N VAL A 63 -6.75 -7.64 -30.35
CA VAL A 63 -7.04 -6.30 -29.82
C VAL A 63 -6.63 -6.28 -28.35
N GLU A 64 -5.61 -5.50 -28.00
CA GLU A 64 -5.16 -5.35 -26.60
C GLU A 64 -5.99 -4.35 -25.79
N GLY A 65 -6.78 -3.51 -26.46
CA GLY A 65 -7.70 -2.57 -25.82
C GLY A 65 -8.08 -1.41 -26.74
N THR A 66 -9.04 -0.62 -26.27
CA THR A 66 -9.58 0.55 -26.97
C THR A 66 -9.23 1.83 -26.18
N THR A 67 -8.93 2.93 -26.86
CA THR A 67 -8.68 4.23 -26.22
C THR A 67 -9.36 5.36 -26.98
N THR A 68 -9.92 6.32 -26.26
CA THR A 68 -10.54 7.51 -26.86
C THR A 68 -9.49 8.59 -27.11
N LEU A 69 -9.39 9.09 -28.34
CA LEU A 69 -8.49 10.18 -28.74
C LEU A 69 -9.32 11.38 -29.22
N GLN A 70 -8.98 12.57 -28.71
CA GLN A 70 -9.59 13.86 -29.09
C GLN A 70 -8.67 14.70 -29.98
N HIS A 71 -7.37 14.46 -29.90
CA HIS A 71 -6.36 15.12 -30.71
C HIS A 71 -5.39 14.10 -31.27
N LEU A 72 -5.05 14.24 -32.55
CA LEU A 72 -4.06 13.40 -33.23
C LEU A 72 -2.90 14.27 -33.75
N PRO A 73 -1.69 13.68 -33.92
CA PRO A 73 -0.54 14.40 -34.45
C PRO A 73 -0.88 15.06 -35.79
N PRO A 74 -0.35 16.26 -36.05
CA PRO A 74 -0.71 17.03 -37.23
C PRO A 74 -0.31 16.32 -38.53
N LEU A 75 -1.04 16.64 -39.58
CA LEU A 75 -0.74 16.23 -40.95
C LEU A 75 0.18 17.28 -41.58
N ALA A 76 1.46 16.94 -41.74
CA ALA A 76 2.43 17.77 -42.43
C ALA A 76 2.14 17.72 -43.94
N MET A 77 1.74 18.85 -44.51
CA MET A 77 1.52 19.04 -45.92
C MET A 77 2.70 19.79 -46.51
N ARG A 78 3.48 19.11 -47.36
CA ARG A 78 4.57 19.72 -48.15
C ARG A 78 4.05 20.03 -49.54
N ILE A 79 4.17 21.29 -49.96
CA ILE A 79 3.73 21.76 -51.27
C ILE A 79 4.94 22.30 -52.04
N TYR A 80 5.02 21.95 -53.32
CA TYR A 80 5.95 22.54 -54.28
C TYR A 80 5.19 23.12 -55.47
N LEU A 81 5.45 24.39 -55.78
CA LEU A 81 4.87 25.09 -56.93
C LEU A 81 5.85 25.06 -58.13
N PRO A 82 5.62 24.20 -59.14
CA PRO A 82 6.54 24.05 -60.26
C PRO A 82 6.51 25.24 -61.22
N ASP A 83 7.52 25.34 -62.08
CA ASP A 83 7.53 26.33 -63.18
C ASP A 83 6.38 26.06 -64.17
N GLY A 84 5.52 27.06 -64.35
CA GLY A 84 4.28 27.00 -65.13
C GLY A 84 3.00 26.86 -64.29
N TYR A 85 3.10 26.85 -62.97
CA TYR A 85 1.96 27.09 -62.07
C TYR A 85 1.58 28.58 -62.09
N PRO A 86 0.29 28.96 -62.03
CA PRO A 86 -0.90 28.11 -61.85
C PRO A 86 -1.58 27.62 -63.14
N ASP A 87 -1.24 28.14 -64.32
CA ASP A 87 -2.01 27.91 -65.56
C ASP A 87 -1.74 26.57 -66.27
N VAL A 88 -0.49 26.09 -66.21
CA VAL A 88 0.03 25.01 -67.08
C VAL A 88 0.27 23.72 -66.31
N LYS A 89 0.70 23.81 -65.05
CA LYS A 89 1.01 22.64 -64.20
C LYS A 89 0.39 22.77 -62.81
N PRO A 90 -0.12 21.66 -62.24
CA PRO A 90 -0.59 21.63 -60.87
C PRO A 90 0.59 21.67 -59.88
N PRO A 91 0.33 22.07 -58.63
CA PRO A 91 1.31 22.01 -57.56
C PRO A 91 1.47 20.56 -57.09
N THR A 92 2.69 20.19 -56.66
CA THR A 92 2.98 18.87 -56.13
C THR A 92 2.79 18.88 -54.62
N VAL A 93 1.89 18.04 -54.12
CA VAL A 93 1.60 17.93 -52.67
C VAL A 93 2.05 16.56 -52.18
N SER A 94 2.70 16.54 -51.02
CA SER A 94 3.08 15.32 -50.31
C SER A 94 2.64 15.42 -48.86
N LEU A 95 1.93 14.40 -48.37
CA LEU A 95 1.35 14.38 -47.03
C LEU A 95 2.09 13.39 -46.13
N MET A 96 2.43 13.83 -44.92
CA MET A 96 3.18 13.02 -43.96
C MET A 96 2.63 13.22 -42.54
N THR A 97 2.74 12.21 -41.69
CA THR A 97 2.42 12.33 -40.25
C THR A 97 3.61 11.88 -39.43
N THR A 98 3.88 12.55 -38.31
CA THR A 98 4.92 12.15 -37.36
C THR A 98 4.32 11.97 -35.97
N PRO A 99 4.17 10.73 -35.48
CA PRO A 99 4.48 9.44 -36.13
C PRO A 99 3.55 9.09 -37.31
N GLU A 100 3.96 8.15 -38.17
CA GLU A 100 3.18 7.66 -39.34
C GLU A 100 1.95 6.86 -38.90
N TRP A 101 0.94 7.56 -38.36
CA TRP A 101 -0.26 6.95 -37.81
C TRP A 101 -1.38 6.82 -38.85
N LEU A 102 -1.32 7.61 -39.92
CA LEU A 102 -2.27 7.55 -41.02
C LEU A 102 -1.88 6.46 -42.02
N PRO A 103 -2.78 5.54 -42.40
CA PRO A 103 -2.48 4.51 -43.40
C PRO A 103 -2.10 5.09 -44.77
N ASN A 104 -1.16 4.45 -45.47
CA ASN A 104 -0.66 4.92 -46.77
C ASN A 104 -1.74 4.96 -47.86
N ASP A 105 -2.76 4.11 -47.78
CA ASP A 105 -3.93 4.12 -48.67
C ASP A 105 -4.78 5.37 -48.47
N VAL A 106 -4.90 5.85 -47.23
CA VAL A 106 -5.60 7.10 -46.91
C VAL A 106 -4.79 8.29 -47.40
N VAL A 107 -3.47 8.30 -47.17
CA VAL A 107 -2.56 9.33 -47.68
C VAL A 107 -2.64 9.44 -49.21
N ALA A 108 -2.52 8.31 -49.92
CA ALA A 108 -2.56 8.29 -51.38
C ALA A 108 -3.92 8.76 -51.92
N ARG A 109 -5.02 8.42 -51.24
CA ARG A 109 -6.37 8.91 -51.59
C ARG A 109 -6.49 10.42 -51.42
N LEU A 110 -5.94 10.98 -50.34
CA LEU A 110 -5.96 12.43 -50.10
C LEU A 110 -5.09 13.17 -51.13
N GLU A 111 -3.89 12.68 -51.43
CA GLU A 111 -3.01 13.26 -52.47
C GLU A 111 -3.68 13.25 -53.85
N LEU A 112 -4.40 12.17 -54.19
CA LEU A 112 -5.18 12.10 -55.42
C LEU A 112 -6.32 13.13 -55.45
N ALA A 113 -7.10 13.23 -54.37
CA ALA A 113 -8.21 14.18 -54.27
C ALA A 113 -7.74 15.64 -54.38
N VAL A 114 -6.60 15.97 -53.75
CA VAL A 114 -5.94 17.28 -53.88
C VAL A 114 -5.58 17.55 -55.35
N GLY A 115 -5.01 16.57 -56.05
CA GLY A 115 -4.65 16.70 -57.47
C GLY A 115 -5.85 16.94 -58.39
N GLU A 116 -6.96 16.24 -58.18
CA GLU A 116 -8.20 16.41 -58.96
C GLU A 116 -8.81 17.81 -58.76
N LEU A 117 -8.71 18.36 -57.54
CA LEU A 117 -9.30 19.65 -57.21
C LEU A 117 -8.74 20.82 -58.05
N TRP A 118 -7.50 20.75 -58.55
CA TRP A 118 -6.93 21.81 -59.40
C TRP A 118 -7.55 21.91 -60.79
N GLU A 119 -7.91 20.79 -61.38
CA GLU A 119 -8.64 20.80 -62.65
C GLU A 119 -10.07 21.33 -62.44
N ASP A 120 -10.72 20.95 -61.33
CA ASP A 120 -12.07 21.39 -60.97
C ASP A 120 -12.14 22.89 -60.64
N TYR A 121 -11.08 23.46 -60.06
CA TYR A 121 -10.96 24.88 -59.72
C TYR A 121 -10.54 25.76 -60.92
N GLY A 122 -10.40 25.18 -62.11
CA GLY A 122 -10.16 25.92 -63.35
C GLY A 122 -8.73 26.43 -63.54
N ARG A 123 -7.73 25.72 -62.99
CA ARG A 123 -6.29 25.99 -63.19
C ARG A 123 -5.84 27.39 -62.73
N SER A 124 -6.07 27.67 -61.44
CA SER A 124 -5.71 28.93 -60.78
C SER A 124 -4.99 28.67 -59.44
N GLN A 125 -4.67 29.75 -58.70
CA GLN A 125 -4.16 29.67 -57.32
C GLN A 125 -5.11 28.83 -56.44
N ILE A 126 -4.58 27.82 -55.75
CA ILE A 126 -5.38 26.76 -55.12
C ILE A 126 -4.87 26.29 -53.76
N VAL A 127 -3.71 26.77 -53.29
CA VAL A 127 -3.09 26.30 -52.06
C VAL A 127 -4.03 26.44 -50.86
N PHE A 128 -4.81 27.53 -50.79
CA PHE A 128 -5.82 27.70 -49.73
C PHE A 128 -6.92 26.63 -49.79
N ALA A 129 -7.43 26.32 -50.98
CA ALA A 129 -8.48 25.32 -51.15
C ALA A 129 -7.98 23.91 -50.81
N TYR A 130 -6.71 23.63 -51.06
CA TYR A 130 -6.07 22.38 -50.61
C TYR A 130 -6.03 22.28 -49.09
N ILE A 131 -5.64 23.37 -48.41
CA ILE A 131 -5.62 23.43 -46.95
C ILE A 131 -7.03 23.21 -46.39
N ASP A 132 -8.02 23.93 -46.91
CA ASP A 132 -9.43 23.86 -46.45
C ASP A 132 -10.02 22.45 -46.62
N MET A 133 -9.79 21.82 -47.78
CA MET A 133 -10.24 20.45 -48.02
C MET A 133 -9.58 19.46 -47.05
N LEU A 134 -8.27 19.56 -46.83
CA LEU A 134 -7.54 18.67 -45.91
C LEU A 134 -7.95 18.88 -44.45
N GLN A 135 -8.23 20.12 -44.05
CA GLN A 135 -8.78 20.43 -42.73
C GLN A 135 -10.17 19.82 -42.55
N SER A 136 -11.05 19.93 -43.55
CA SER A 136 -12.39 19.29 -43.52
C SER A 136 -12.29 17.76 -43.42
N GLU A 137 -11.38 17.14 -44.18
CA GLU A 137 -11.13 15.69 -44.08
C GLU A 137 -10.55 15.31 -42.71
N ALA A 138 -9.68 16.13 -42.12
CA ALA A 138 -9.13 15.91 -40.78
C ALA A 138 -10.21 15.99 -39.69
N GLU A 139 -11.14 16.95 -39.78
CA GLU A 139 -12.30 17.07 -38.87
C GLU A 139 -13.26 15.87 -38.97
N ALA A 140 -13.41 15.33 -40.19
CA ALA A 140 -14.15 14.11 -40.49
C ALA A 140 -13.37 12.83 -40.18
N ALA A 141 -12.20 12.93 -39.52
CA ALA A 141 -11.32 11.81 -39.18
C ALA A 141 -10.95 10.94 -40.39
N PHE A 142 -10.78 11.58 -41.55
CA PHE A 142 -10.42 10.97 -42.83
C PHE A 142 -11.43 9.93 -43.35
N GLY A 143 -12.69 10.04 -42.94
CA GLY A 143 -13.77 9.10 -43.29
C GLY A 143 -13.61 7.72 -42.64
N SER A 144 -12.77 7.61 -41.60
CA SER A 144 -12.54 6.34 -40.92
C SER A 144 -13.78 5.88 -40.13
N ALA A 145 -14.11 4.60 -40.24
CA ALA A 145 -15.12 3.99 -39.38
C ALA A 145 -14.54 3.87 -37.95
N SER A 146 -15.20 4.46 -36.96
CA SER A 146 -14.87 4.22 -35.55
C SER A 146 -15.25 2.78 -35.18
N PRO A 147 -14.34 1.95 -34.60
CA PRO A 147 -13.01 2.30 -34.10
C PRO A 147 -11.88 2.26 -35.15
N LEU A 148 -10.96 3.23 -35.07
CA LEU A 148 -9.74 3.31 -35.87
C LEU A 148 -8.75 2.23 -35.44
N GLN A 149 -8.36 1.36 -36.36
CA GLN A 149 -7.42 0.28 -36.08
C GLN A 149 -5.98 0.77 -36.23
N LEU A 150 -5.24 0.82 -35.10
CA LEU A 150 -3.88 1.34 -35.06
C LEU A 150 -2.87 0.31 -34.53
N PRO A 151 -1.63 0.29 -35.05
CA PRO A 151 -0.58 -0.56 -34.51
C PRO A 151 -0.22 -0.23 -33.06
N LEU A 152 0.00 -1.26 -32.24
CA LEU A 152 0.35 -1.11 -30.82
C LEU A 152 1.61 -0.25 -30.56
N HIS A 153 2.59 -0.26 -31.47
CA HIS A 153 3.83 0.51 -31.30
C HIS A 153 3.61 2.04 -31.31
N LEU A 154 2.51 2.51 -31.93
CA LEU A 154 2.14 3.93 -31.97
C LEU A 154 1.36 4.39 -30.74
N LYS A 155 0.83 3.44 -29.96
CA LYS A 155 -0.04 3.70 -28.80
C LYS A 155 0.52 4.76 -27.86
N ARG A 156 1.80 4.62 -27.47
CA ARG A 156 2.44 5.56 -26.53
C ARG A 156 2.50 6.98 -27.11
N ALA A 157 3.00 7.12 -28.34
CA ALA A 157 3.19 8.43 -28.96
C ALA A 157 1.85 9.17 -29.17
N LEU A 158 0.80 8.46 -29.59
CA LEU A 158 -0.52 9.04 -29.81
C LEU A 158 -1.23 9.43 -28.51
N ILE A 159 -1.14 8.59 -27.47
CA ILE A 159 -1.70 8.92 -26.15
C ILE A 159 -0.95 10.11 -25.54
N GLU A 160 0.38 10.14 -25.60
CA GLU A 160 1.18 11.26 -25.09
C GLU A 160 0.86 12.57 -25.81
N PHE A 161 0.71 12.54 -27.15
CA PHE A 161 0.32 13.72 -27.93
C PHE A 161 -1.08 14.20 -27.55
N ASN A 162 -2.05 13.28 -27.50
CA ASN A 162 -3.42 13.59 -27.11
C ASN A 162 -3.48 14.21 -25.71
N ASP A 163 -2.78 13.63 -24.74
CA ASP A 163 -2.76 14.11 -23.36
C ASP A 163 -2.07 15.48 -23.24
N ASP A 164 -1.00 15.72 -24.00
CA ASP A 164 -0.31 17.02 -24.03
C ASP A 164 -1.19 18.11 -24.66
N LYS A 165 -1.83 17.86 -25.81
CA LYS A 165 -2.74 18.82 -26.45
C LYS A 165 -3.94 19.12 -25.55
N ASN A 166 -4.56 18.09 -24.96
CA ASN A 166 -5.64 18.26 -23.99
C ASN A 166 -5.20 19.11 -22.78
N ARG A 167 -3.98 18.88 -22.26
CA ARG A 167 -3.41 19.68 -21.18
C ARG A 167 -3.20 21.13 -21.60
N ARG A 168 -2.67 21.41 -22.78
CA ARG A 168 -2.46 22.79 -23.27
C ARG A 168 -3.78 23.54 -23.47
N VAL A 169 -4.77 22.88 -24.07
CA VAL A 169 -6.13 23.43 -24.22
C VAL A 169 -6.74 23.73 -22.85
N PHE A 170 -6.56 22.83 -21.89
CA PHE A 170 -6.99 23.05 -20.52
C PHE A 170 -6.25 24.22 -19.87
N GLU A 171 -4.92 24.31 -19.98
CA GLU A 171 -4.11 25.38 -19.38
C GLU A 171 -4.48 26.78 -19.89
N GLN A 172 -4.92 26.89 -21.14
CA GLN A 172 -5.42 28.13 -21.74
C GLN A 172 -6.84 28.50 -21.28
N GLY A 173 -7.61 27.52 -20.80
CA GLY A 173 -8.97 27.72 -20.31
C GLY A 173 -9.04 28.39 -18.93
N SER A 174 -10.21 28.97 -18.62
CA SER A 174 -10.56 29.45 -17.27
C SER A 174 -11.66 28.57 -16.70
N TYR A 175 -11.47 28.12 -15.46
CA TYR A 175 -12.39 27.21 -14.78
C TYR A 175 -12.73 27.71 -13.40
N HIS A 176 -13.97 27.45 -12.98
CA HIS A 176 -14.46 27.85 -11.68
C HIS A 176 -14.26 26.73 -10.65
N CYS A 177 -13.61 27.03 -9.53
CA CYS A 177 -13.42 26.04 -8.48
C CYS A 177 -14.63 25.99 -7.54
N SER A 178 -15.24 24.81 -7.34
CA SER A 178 -16.41 24.65 -6.47
C SER A 178 -16.13 24.84 -4.96
N ILE A 179 -14.87 24.98 -4.55
CA ILE A 179 -14.47 25.13 -3.14
C ILE A 179 -14.31 26.61 -2.79
N CYS A 180 -13.49 27.35 -3.54
CA CYS A 180 -13.29 28.79 -3.31
C CYS A 180 -14.23 29.68 -4.12
N LEU A 181 -14.99 29.12 -5.07
CA LEU A 181 -15.92 29.83 -5.95
C LEU A 181 -15.27 30.95 -6.80
N ASP A 182 -13.97 30.82 -7.05
CA ASP A 182 -13.22 31.75 -7.88
C ASP A 182 -12.93 31.16 -9.27
N PRO A 183 -12.98 31.98 -10.34
CA PRO A 183 -12.42 31.61 -11.63
C PRO A 183 -10.89 31.61 -11.56
N LYS A 184 -10.28 30.52 -12.01
CA LYS A 184 -8.84 30.31 -12.03
C LYS A 184 -8.40 29.78 -13.40
N PRO A 185 -7.22 30.17 -13.90
CA PRO A 185 -6.69 29.61 -15.15
C PRO A 185 -6.36 28.12 -14.99
N GLY A 186 -6.44 27.36 -16.08
CA GLY A 186 -6.17 25.92 -16.07
C GLY A 186 -4.80 25.54 -15.51
N THR A 187 -3.81 26.43 -15.63
CA THR A 187 -2.44 26.27 -15.09
C THR A 187 -2.40 26.05 -13.57
N VAL A 188 -3.29 26.70 -12.81
CA VAL A 188 -3.39 26.55 -11.35
C VAL A 188 -4.51 25.62 -10.92
N CYS A 189 -5.22 25.05 -11.89
CA CYS A 189 -6.25 24.05 -11.67
C CYS A 189 -5.69 22.63 -11.85
N HIS A 190 -6.45 21.66 -11.36
CA HIS A 190 -6.22 20.25 -11.59
C HIS A 190 -7.54 19.60 -11.99
N ARG A 191 -7.50 18.78 -13.04
CA ARG A 191 -8.64 17.98 -13.51
C ARG A 191 -8.47 16.55 -13.01
N MET A 192 -9.41 16.09 -12.19
CA MET A 192 -9.41 14.75 -11.62
C MET A 192 -9.46 13.69 -12.72
N ARG A 193 -8.64 12.64 -12.64
CA ARG A 193 -8.50 11.64 -13.72
C ARG A 193 -9.74 10.77 -13.90
N ASP A 194 -10.36 10.38 -12.78
CA ASP A 194 -11.45 9.41 -12.77
C ASP A 194 -12.82 10.04 -13.09
N CYS A 195 -13.04 11.28 -12.68
CA CYS A 195 -14.34 11.94 -12.74
C CYS A 195 -14.36 13.25 -13.53
N GLY A 196 -13.19 13.79 -13.91
CA GLY A 196 -13.09 15.00 -14.72
C GLY A 196 -13.44 16.31 -14.03
N HIS A 197 -13.82 16.31 -12.75
CA HIS A 197 -14.07 17.54 -11.99
C HIS A 197 -12.80 18.39 -11.87
N ILE A 198 -12.97 19.71 -11.84
CA ILE A 198 -11.87 20.68 -11.89
C ILE A 198 -11.85 21.48 -10.60
N PHE A 199 -10.68 21.56 -9.96
CA PHE A 199 -10.48 22.33 -8.73
C PHE A 199 -9.17 23.09 -8.76
N CYS A 200 -9.09 24.15 -7.94
CA CYS A 200 -7.85 24.88 -7.72
C CYS A 200 -6.84 24.01 -6.95
N ARG A 201 -5.55 24.04 -7.32
CA ARG A 201 -4.51 23.22 -6.69
C ARG A 201 -4.36 23.53 -5.19
N GLU A 202 -4.43 24.80 -4.82
CA GLU A 202 -4.37 25.24 -3.41
C GLU A 202 -5.49 24.60 -2.58
N CYS A 203 -6.73 24.65 -3.09
CA CYS A 203 -7.92 24.08 -2.46
C CYS A 203 -7.77 22.57 -2.23
N LEU A 204 -7.25 21.85 -3.23
CA LEU A 204 -7.02 20.41 -3.14
C LEU A 204 -5.89 20.09 -2.14
N GLN A 205 -4.81 20.87 -2.15
CA GLN A 205 -3.68 20.68 -1.26
C GLN A 205 -4.08 20.86 0.20
N ASP A 206 -4.80 21.94 0.52
CA ASP A 206 -5.26 22.23 1.88
C ASP A 206 -6.23 21.15 2.38
N PHE A 207 -7.16 20.74 1.52
CA PHE A 207 -8.13 19.70 1.87
C PHE A 207 -7.46 18.35 2.13
N TYR A 208 -6.60 17.88 1.21
CA TYR A 208 -5.94 16.58 1.36
C TYR A 208 -4.88 16.60 2.46
N SER A 209 -4.16 17.70 2.65
CA SER A 209 -3.24 17.86 3.79
C SER A 209 -3.99 17.74 5.12
N THR A 210 -5.14 18.41 5.23
CA THR A 210 -6.00 18.33 6.42
C THR A 210 -6.54 16.91 6.63
N ALA A 211 -7.03 16.25 5.58
CA ALA A 211 -7.51 14.86 5.68
C ALA A 211 -6.42 13.87 6.10
N ILE A 212 -5.21 13.99 5.53
CA ILE A 212 -4.07 13.11 5.84
C ILE A 212 -3.55 13.35 7.26
N THR A 213 -3.54 14.62 7.70
CA THR A 213 -3.10 14.98 9.05
C THR A 213 -4.08 14.51 10.12
N GLN A 214 -5.39 14.58 9.87
CA GLN A 214 -6.43 14.08 10.77
C GLN A 214 -6.54 12.54 10.76
N GLY A 215 -6.16 11.88 9.65
CA GLY A 215 -6.12 10.42 9.54
C GLY A 215 -7.29 9.81 8.76
N GLU A 216 -8.17 10.64 8.21
CA GLU A 216 -9.32 10.25 7.39
C GLU A 216 -8.89 9.87 5.97
N VAL A 217 -8.41 8.64 5.78
CA VAL A 217 -8.03 8.12 4.44
C VAL A 217 -9.23 8.06 3.48
N ASP A 218 -10.44 7.82 3.98
CA ASP A 218 -11.65 7.64 3.14
C ASP A 218 -12.18 8.94 2.52
N THR A 219 -11.74 10.10 3.03
CA THR A 219 -12.11 11.41 2.50
C THR A 219 -11.18 11.85 1.37
N VAL A 220 -10.03 11.18 1.19
CA VAL A 220 -9.08 11.40 0.08
C VAL A 220 -9.64 10.81 -1.22
N LYS A 221 -10.67 11.49 -1.74
CA LYS A 221 -11.39 11.23 -2.99
C LYS A 221 -11.78 12.55 -3.63
N CYS A 222 -12.49 12.51 -4.77
CA CYS A 222 -13.04 13.71 -5.38
C CYS A 222 -13.96 14.46 -4.39
N ILE A 223 -13.76 15.77 -4.27
CA ILE A 223 -14.47 16.64 -3.32
C ILE A 223 -15.88 16.97 -3.82
N ASP A 224 -16.12 16.85 -5.14
CA ASP A 224 -17.43 17.14 -5.71
C ASP A 224 -18.52 16.22 -5.11
N PRO A 225 -19.59 16.78 -4.51
CA PRO A 225 -20.64 16.00 -3.87
C PRO A 225 -21.48 15.19 -4.87
N ASP A 226 -21.48 15.55 -6.16
CA ASP A 226 -22.20 14.86 -7.23
C ASP A 226 -21.32 13.86 -7.98
N CYS A 227 -20.04 13.75 -7.61
CA CYS A 227 -19.12 12.75 -8.15
C CYS A 227 -19.64 11.33 -7.91
N GLY A 228 -19.86 10.60 -9.02
CA GLY A 228 -20.35 9.22 -8.99
C GLY A 228 -21.88 9.07 -8.91
N LYS A 229 -22.67 10.14 -9.10
CA LYS A 229 -24.14 10.05 -9.12
C LYS A 229 -24.74 9.81 -10.52
N ALA A 230 -24.08 10.21 -11.59
CA ALA A 230 -24.61 10.13 -12.95
C ALA A 230 -24.15 8.86 -13.70
N GLY A 231 -25.07 8.20 -14.41
CA GLY A 231 -24.76 7.23 -15.48
C GLY A 231 -24.22 5.85 -15.09
N LEU A 232 -24.05 5.54 -13.80
CA LEU A 232 -23.41 4.30 -13.34
C LEU A 232 -24.39 3.31 -12.66
N THR A 233 -24.16 2.01 -12.85
CA THR A 233 -24.88 0.94 -12.14
C THR A 233 -24.67 1.03 -10.62
N VAL A 234 -25.53 0.40 -9.82
CA VAL A 234 -25.41 0.43 -8.35
C VAL A 234 -24.05 -0.11 -7.87
N GLU A 235 -23.53 -1.13 -8.56
CA GLU A 235 -22.23 -1.75 -8.27
C GLU A 235 -21.07 -0.82 -8.64
N GLN A 236 -21.11 -0.22 -9.84
CA GLN A 236 -20.11 0.77 -10.27
C GLN A 236 -20.09 2.00 -9.35
N ARG A 237 -21.26 2.46 -8.89
CA ARG A 237 -21.35 3.55 -7.90
C ARG A 237 -20.75 3.19 -6.56
N ARG A 238 -20.96 1.96 -6.08
CA ARG A 238 -20.38 1.48 -4.82
C ARG A 238 -18.85 1.36 -4.93
N ALA A 239 -18.36 0.87 -6.06
CA ALA A 239 -16.93 0.77 -6.33
C ALA A 239 -16.26 2.16 -6.40
N LEU A 240 -16.85 3.12 -7.12
CA LEU A 240 -16.32 4.49 -7.20
C LEU A 240 -16.35 5.21 -5.84
N ARG A 241 -17.42 5.04 -5.06
CA ARG A 241 -17.58 5.73 -3.76
C ARG A 241 -16.52 5.32 -2.74
N ASN A 242 -16.01 4.10 -2.86
CA ASN A 242 -15.01 3.53 -1.96
C ASN A 242 -13.58 3.65 -2.51
N ARG A 243 -13.42 4.13 -3.74
CA ARG A 243 -12.12 4.30 -4.39
C ARG A 243 -11.50 5.61 -3.93
N THR A 244 -10.38 5.49 -3.22
CA THR A 244 -9.57 6.63 -2.79
C THR A 244 -8.55 6.97 -3.87
N LEU A 245 -8.01 8.20 -3.86
CA LEU A 245 -7.05 8.63 -4.87
C LEU A 245 -5.77 7.79 -4.85
N HIS A 246 -5.20 7.56 -6.04
CA HIS A 246 -3.92 6.87 -6.16
C HIS A 246 -2.78 7.83 -5.76
N PRO A 247 -1.68 7.35 -5.12
CA PRO A 247 -0.53 8.19 -4.78
C PRO A 247 0.04 9.02 -5.95
N ARG A 248 0.03 8.44 -7.17
CA ARG A 248 0.44 9.15 -8.41
C ARG A 248 -0.42 10.39 -8.73
N GLU A 249 -1.71 10.37 -8.39
CA GLU A 249 -2.59 11.53 -8.61
C GLU A 249 -2.36 12.60 -7.55
N LEU A 250 -2.13 12.22 -6.28
CA LEU A 250 -1.73 13.18 -5.23
C LEU A 250 -0.42 13.89 -5.57
N LEU A 251 0.56 13.18 -6.14
CA LEU A 251 1.79 13.78 -6.65
C LEU A 251 1.55 14.72 -7.85
N ALA A 252 0.51 14.48 -8.65
CA ALA A 252 0.10 15.37 -9.74
C ALA A 252 -0.69 16.60 -9.26
N ILE A 253 -1.14 16.63 -8.00
CA ILE A 253 -1.81 17.75 -7.31
C ILE A 253 -0.78 18.63 -6.53
N PRO A 254 0.49 18.57 -6.94
CA PRO A 254 1.66 18.95 -6.13
C PRO A 254 1.60 18.76 -4.60
N MET A 255 1.17 17.61 -4.09
CA MET A 255 1.26 17.33 -2.64
C MET A 255 2.71 17.08 -2.18
N ALA A 256 3.02 17.46 -0.94
CA ALA A 256 4.32 17.16 -0.35
C ALA A 256 4.55 15.64 -0.25
N THR A 257 5.75 15.18 -0.61
CA THR A 257 6.08 13.75 -0.65
C THR A 257 5.90 13.07 0.71
N LEU A 258 6.16 13.79 1.81
CA LEU A 258 5.94 13.31 3.17
C LEU A 258 4.46 13.03 3.48
N ASP A 259 3.56 13.87 2.99
CA ASP A 259 2.12 13.68 3.19
C ASP A 259 1.61 12.49 2.38
N VAL A 260 2.11 12.31 1.15
CA VAL A 260 1.75 11.16 0.32
C VAL A 260 2.28 9.85 0.93
N GLN A 261 3.50 9.84 1.46
CA GLN A 261 4.02 8.69 2.22
C GLN A 261 3.18 8.39 3.47
N ARG A 262 2.77 9.44 4.20
CA ARG A 262 1.88 9.30 5.36
C ARG A 262 0.53 8.73 4.95
N TYR A 263 -0.05 9.20 3.84
CA TYR A 263 -1.29 8.67 3.27
C TYR A 263 -1.18 7.18 2.96
N VAL A 264 -0.11 6.75 2.28
CA VAL A 264 0.16 5.33 1.99
C VAL A 264 0.23 4.50 3.27
N LYS A 265 0.95 4.99 4.30
CA LYS A 265 1.07 4.31 5.60
C LYS A 265 -0.28 4.20 6.32
N LEU A 266 -1.09 5.26 6.31
CA LEU A 266 -2.43 5.26 6.90
C LEU A 266 -3.38 4.31 6.17
N LYS A 267 -3.34 4.28 4.83
CA LYS A 267 -4.12 3.36 4.01
C LYS A 267 -3.76 1.90 4.30
N LEU A 268 -2.46 1.59 4.39
CA LEU A 268 -1.99 0.26 4.77
C LEU A 268 -2.44 -0.11 6.19
N LYS A 269 -2.25 0.79 7.16
CA LYS A 269 -2.66 0.57 8.56
C LYS A 269 -4.14 0.23 8.65
N LYS A 270 -5.00 1.00 7.99
CA LYS A 270 -6.45 0.78 7.99
C LYS A 270 -6.85 -0.56 7.36
N LYS A 271 -6.21 -0.95 6.25
CA LYS A 271 -6.43 -2.27 5.63
C LYS A 271 -6.09 -3.38 6.62
N VAL A 272 -4.89 -3.34 7.19
CA VAL A 272 -4.40 -4.33 8.17
C VAL A 272 -5.30 -4.43 9.40
N GLU A 273 -5.83 -3.31 9.89
CA GLU A 273 -6.79 -3.25 11.01
C GLU A 273 -8.17 -3.82 10.65
N SER A 274 -8.61 -3.64 9.41
CA SER A 274 -9.87 -4.20 8.92
C SER A 274 -9.80 -5.72 8.63
N ASP A 275 -8.61 -6.26 8.43
CA ASP A 275 -8.42 -7.69 8.18
C ASP A 275 -8.55 -8.53 9.44
N LYS A 276 -9.57 -9.39 9.44
CA LYS A 276 -9.80 -10.38 10.51
C LYS A 276 -8.71 -11.46 10.60
N THR A 277 -7.88 -11.59 9.56
CA THR A 277 -6.82 -12.60 9.49
C THR A 277 -5.46 -12.07 9.96
N THR A 278 -5.34 -10.78 10.29
CA THR A 278 -4.12 -10.19 10.84
C THR A 278 -3.91 -10.61 12.29
N VAL A 279 -2.68 -10.99 12.62
CA VAL A 279 -2.27 -11.32 14.00
C VAL A 279 -1.28 -10.27 14.47
N TYR A 280 -1.42 -9.81 15.71
CA TYR A 280 -0.58 -8.76 16.27
C TYR A 280 0.50 -9.31 17.21
N CYS A 281 1.62 -8.60 17.28
CA CYS A 281 2.74 -8.96 18.14
C CYS A 281 2.33 -8.92 19.63
N PRO A 282 2.62 -9.97 20.42
CA PRO A 282 2.25 -10.01 21.84
C PRO A 282 3.10 -9.10 22.75
N ARG A 283 4.20 -8.53 22.23
CA ARG A 283 5.05 -7.62 23.00
C ARG A 283 4.30 -6.31 23.24
N GLN A 284 4.15 -5.94 24.51
CA GLN A 284 3.40 -4.75 24.94
C GLN A 284 3.90 -3.45 24.31
N TRP A 285 5.20 -3.35 24.07
CA TRP A 285 5.82 -2.17 23.45
C TRP A 285 5.77 -2.19 21.91
N CYS A 286 5.45 -3.32 21.29
CA CYS A 286 5.45 -3.43 19.83
C CYS A 286 4.03 -3.43 19.28
N GLN A 287 3.23 -4.45 19.62
CA GLN A 287 1.86 -4.65 19.11
C GLN A 287 1.68 -4.54 17.58
N GLY A 288 2.77 -4.48 16.80
CA GLY A 288 2.74 -4.39 15.35
C GLY A 288 2.21 -5.65 14.67
N PRO A 289 1.68 -5.54 13.44
CA PRO A 289 1.11 -6.66 12.71
C PRO A 289 2.17 -7.69 12.31
N ALA A 290 1.76 -8.95 12.20
CA ALA A 290 2.57 -10.00 11.61
C ALA A 290 2.75 -9.75 10.10
N ARG A 291 3.90 -10.17 9.57
CA ARG A 291 4.18 -10.17 8.14
C ARG A 291 3.15 -11.08 7.45
N SER A 292 2.56 -10.56 6.38
CA SER A 292 1.74 -11.34 5.47
C SER A 292 2.19 -11.08 4.04
N ASP A 293 2.14 -12.11 3.21
CA ASP A 293 2.45 -11.98 1.77
C ASP A 293 1.44 -11.05 1.07
N LYS A 294 0.22 -10.96 1.62
CA LYS A 294 -0.84 -10.03 1.19
C LYS A 294 -0.39 -8.56 1.24
N TYR A 295 0.41 -8.18 2.25
CA TYR A 295 0.84 -6.79 2.46
C TYR A 295 2.34 -6.53 2.23
N ALA A 296 3.12 -7.57 1.95
CA ALA A 296 4.56 -7.46 1.72
C ALA A 296 4.91 -6.49 0.57
N LYS A 297 4.11 -6.50 -0.52
CA LYS A 297 4.30 -5.60 -1.68
C LYS A 297 4.08 -4.13 -1.32
N PHE A 298 3.11 -3.83 -0.45
CA PHE A 298 2.84 -2.47 0.01
C PHE A 298 3.95 -1.92 0.93
N LEU A 299 4.54 -2.78 1.76
CA LEU A 299 5.65 -2.40 2.65
C LEU A 299 6.95 -2.18 1.87
N ALA A 300 7.22 -2.98 0.84
CA ALA A 300 8.42 -2.86 0.02
C ALA A 300 8.47 -1.56 -0.80
N ASN A 301 7.31 -1.07 -1.24
CA ASN A 301 7.20 0.10 -2.12
C ASN A 301 6.62 1.34 -1.41
N ALA A 302 6.54 1.34 -0.08
CA ALA A 302 6.01 2.49 0.68
C ALA A 302 6.86 3.77 0.46
N ASP A 303 8.15 3.59 0.17
CA ASP A 303 9.09 4.68 -0.14
C ASP A 303 9.25 4.89 -1.67
N ASP A 304 8.85 3.91 -2.49
CA ASP A 304 8.86 3.98 -3.97
C ASP A 304 7.44 4.20 -4.51
N LEU A 305 6.96 5.44 -4.38
CA LEU A 305 5.62 5.85 -4.79
C LEU A 305 5.34 5.65 -6.29
N ALA A 306 6.39 5.54 -7.12
CA ALA A 306 6.27 5.29 -8.55
C ALA A 306 5.79 3.85 -8.82
N ASN A 307 6.19 2.89 -7.99
CA ASN A 307 5.83 1.47 -8.08
C ASN A 307 4.72 1.06 -7.08
N TYR A 308 3.94 2.03 -6.60
CA TYR A 308 2.76 1.73 -5.79
C TYR A 308 1.74 0.92 -6.61
N PRO A 309 1.15 -0.16 -6.07
CA PRO A 309 0.24 -1.02 -6.82
C PRO A 309 -1.05 -0.30 -7.23
N ASP A 310 -1.40 -0.42 -8.52
CA ASP A 310 -2.51 0.31 -9.16
C ASP A 310 -3.90 -0.20 -8.76
N SER A 311 -3.99 -1.45 -8.27
CA SER A 311 -5.28 -2.06 -7.88
C SER A 311 -5.48 -2.09 -6.37
N ASP A 312 -6.53 -1.38 -5.93
CA ASP A 312 -7.16 -1.58 -4.62
C ASP A 312 -8.13 -2.77 -4.60
N SER A 313 -8.34 -3.47 -5.74
CA SER A 313 -9.24 -4.62 -5.77
C SER A 313 -8.65 -5.76 -4.95
N GLU A 314 -9.50 -6.34 -4.11
CA GLU A 314 -9.24 -7.59 -3.39
C GLU A 314 -9.17 -8.81 -4.33
N ASP A 315 -9.02 -8.60 -5.64
CA ASP A 315 -8.86 -9.68 -6.62
C ASP A 315 -7.45 -10.26 -6.50
N GLU A 316 -7.41 -11.20 -5.57
CA GLU A 316 -6.44 -12.24 -5.37
C GLU A 316 -6.20 -13.01 -6.67
N SER A 317 -5.42 -12.41 -7.58
CA SER A 317 -4.66 -13.17 -8.55
C SER A 317 -3.64 -13.97 -7.78
N THR A 318 -4.03 -15.20 -7.40
CA THR A 318 -3.22 -16.41 -7.44
C THR A 318 -1.70 -16.16 -7.50
N VAL A 319 -1.14 -15.55 -6.46
CA VAL A 319 0.25 -15.83 -6.13
C VAL A 319 0.23 -17.30 -5.74
N PRO A 320 0.91 -18.20 -6.48
CA PRO A 320 0.99 -19.58 -6.06
C PRO A 320 1.53 -19.51 -4.65
N ALA A 321 0.74 -20.00 -3.68
CA ALA A 321 1.13 -20.10 -2.30
C ALA A 321 2.57 -20.60 -2.32
N ALA A 322 3.51 -19.70 -2.00
CA ALA A 322 4.91 -20.06 -1.98
C ALA A 322 4.94 -21.29 -1.08
N THR A 323 5.40 -22.39 -1.66
CA THR A 323 5.33 -23.74 -1.11
C THR A 323 6.20 -23.77 0.14
N THR A 324 5.71 -23.16 1.21
CA THR A 324 6.24 -23.25 2.54
C THR A 324 5.40 -24.33 3.18
N ILE A 325 5.91 -25.55 3.03
CA ILE A 325 5.66 -26.64 3.96
C ILE A 325 6.23 -26.11 5.30
N GLY A 326 5.43 -25.32 6.00
CA GLY A 326 5.91 -24.40 7.03
C GLY A 326 4.77 -23.95 7.92
N ASP A 327 4.31 -24.89 8.73
CA ASP A 327 3.56 -24.74 9.98
C ASP A 327 2.71 -23.46 10.13
N ASN A 328 1.39 -23.57 9.88
CA ASN A 328 0.34 -22.54 10.01
C ASN A 328 0.30 -21.77 11.36
N ARG A 329 1.18 -22.12 12.30
CA ARG A 329 1.31 -21.54 13.63
C ARG A 329 2.39 -20.45 13.71
N LEU A 330 3.36 -20.40 12.79
CA LEU A 330 4.44 -19.40 12.85
C LEU A 330 3.97 -18.03 12.35
N ALA A 331 4.18 -17.00 13.16
CA ALA A 331 3.98 -15.60 12.78
C ALA A 331 5.24 -14.79 13.12
N ILE A 332 5.66 -13.90 12.22
CA ILE A 332 6.82 -13.02 12.42
C ILE A 332 6.33 -11.57 12.38
N CYS A 333 6.61 -10.78 13.41
CA CYS A 333 6.25 -9.37 13.44
C CYS A 333 7.00 -8.56 12.36
N SER A 334 6.30 -7.68 11.61
CA SER A 334 6.94 -6.82 10.61
C SER A 334 7.82 -5.74 11.26
N THR A 335 7.41 -5.22 12.43
CA THR A 335 8.07 -4.11 13.14
C THR A 335 9.30 -4.55 13.93
N CYS A 336 9.18 -5.58 14.78
CA CYS A 336 10.26 -6.00 15.69
C CYS A 336 10.92 -7.34 15.34
N ALA A 337 10.50 -7.97 14.23
CA ALA A 337 10.98 -9.27 13.77
C ALA A 337 10.82 -10.43 14.80
N TYR A 338 10.01 -10.24 15.85
CA TYR A 338 9.74 -11.29 16.83
C TYR A 338 8.94 -12.43 16.20
N ALA A 339 9.48 -13.66 16.27
CA ALA A 339 8.82 -14.88 15.86
C ALA A 339 7.98 -15.45 17.02
N PHE A 340 6.69 -15.61 16.81
CA PHE A 340 5.73 -16.06 17.81
C PHE A 340 4.70 -17.01 17.21
N CYS A 341 4.04 -17.77 18.08
CA CYS A 341 2.96 -18.67 17.68
C CYS A 341 1.62 -17.92 17.58
N ARG A 342 0.94 -18.02 16.44
CA ARG A 342 -0.38 -17.44 16.16
C ARG A 342 -1.47 -17.92 17.12
N ASN A 343 -1.30 -19.08 17.73
CA ASN A 343 -2.32 -19.69 18.59
C ASN A 343 -2.13 -19.36 20.08
N CYS A 344 -0.90 -19.44 20.60
CA CYS A 344 -0.62 -19.22 22.02
C CYS A 344 0.02 -17.87 22.34
N HIS A 345 0.44 -17.12 21.31
CA HIS A 345 1.08 -15.80 21.41
C HIS A 345 2.38 -15.81 22.25
N ARG A 346 3.03 -16.98 22.38
CA ARG A 346 4.36 -17.15 22.98
C ARG A 346 5.43 -17.16 21.90
N SER A 347 6.70 -17.15 22.32
CA SER A 347 7.84 -17.36 21.42
C SER A 347 7.62 -18.61 20.57
N TRP A 348 8.13 -18.57 19.34
CA TRP A 348 8.02 -19.73 18.45
C TRP A 348 8.69 -20.95 19.08
N HIS A 349 7.91 -22.00 19.30
CA HIS A 349 8.32 -23.21 20.02
C HIS A 349 8.49 -24.43 19.08
N GLY A 350 8.48 -24.23 17.75
CA GLY A 350 8.64 -25.32 16.79
C GLY A 350 7.42 -26.23 16.63
N GLU A 351 7.54 -27.18 15.70
CA GLU A 351 6.42 -27.98 15.19
C GLU A 351 5.93 -29.06 16.17
N HIS A 352 6.85 -29.69 16.88
CA HIS A 352 6.57 -30.85 17.74
C HIS A 352 6.23 -30.50 19.20
N ILE A 353 6.27 -29.21 19.57
CA ILE A 353 5.88 -28.77 20.92
C ILE A 353 4.37 -28.54 20.96
N ILE A 354 3.73 -29.07 22.02
CA ILE A 354 2.29 -28.95 22.23
C ILE A 354 1.95 -27.48 22.52
N CYS A 355 1.31 -26.83 21.55
CA CYS A 355 0.81 -25.47 21.68
C CYS A 355 -0.40 -25.43 22.62
N ARG A 356 -0.19 -25.16 23.91
CA ARG A 356 -1.29 -24.86 24.83
C ARG A 356 -1.79 -23.45 24.59
N LYS A 357 -3.11 -23.29 24.40
CA LYS A 357 -3.73 -21.96 24.31
C LYS A 357 -3.42 -21.18 25.59
N ARG A 358 -3.10 -19.90 25.45
CA ARG A 358 -2.97 -19.01 26.59
C ARG A 358 -4.38 -18.79 27.14
N LEU A 359 -4.70 -19.42 28.27
CA LEU A 359 -5.85 -19.00 29.06
C LEU A 359 -5.56 -17.56 29.51
N ALA A 360 -6.55 -16.68 29.38
CA ALA A 360 -6.44 -15.33 29.93
C ALA A 360 -6.14 -15.45 31.43
N LYS A 361 -5.26 -14.59 31.94
CA LYS A 361 -4.79 -14.65 33.34
C LYS A 361 -5.96 -14.60 34.35
N ASP A 362 -7.09 -14.05 33.92
CA ASP A 362 -8.31 -13.85 34.70
C ASP A 362 -9.32 -15.02 34.61
N GLN A 363 -9.00 -16.09 33.87
CA GLN A 363 -9.87 -17.26 33.67
C GLN A 363 -9.20 -18.59 34.01
N ILE A 364 -8.16 -18.58 34.84
CA ILE A 364 -7.60 -19.84 35.36
C ILE A 364 -8.49 -20.26 36.53
N SER A 365 -9.34 -21.27 36.31
CA SER A 365 -10.15 -21.84 37.38
C SER A 365 -9.24 -22.34 38.51
N ALA A 366 -9.74 -22.35 39.74
CA ALA A 366 -9.03 -22.99 40.85
C ALA A 366 -8.69 -24.47 40.53
N GLU A 367 -9.55 -25.12 39.74
CA GLU A 367 -9.36 -26.48 39.25
C GLU A 367 -8.19 -26.59 38.26
N ASP A 368 -8.05 -25.63 37.33
CA ASP A 368 -6.94 -25.61 36.36
C ASP A 368 -5.60 -25.40 37.06
N LYS A 369 -5.57 -24.51 38.07
CA LYS A 369 -4.37 -24.29 38.88
C LYS A 369 -3.98 -25.55 39.66
N ALA A 370 -4.96 -26.25 40.25
CA ALA A 370 -4.71 -27.52 40.93
C ALA A 370 -4.20 -28.60 39.96
N SER A 371 -4.72 -28.63 38.72
CA SER A 371 -4.24 -29.52 37.67
C SER A 371 -2.79 -29.22 37.27
N GLU A 372 -2.44 -27.94 37.10
CA GLU A 372 -1.06 -27.52 36.83
C GLU A 372 -0.10 -27.89 37.95
N ASP A 373 -0.47 -27.64 39.20
CA ASP A 373 0.35 -27.98 40.38
C ASP A 373 0.53 -29.50 40.50
N TRP A 374 -0.49 -30.28 40.15
CA TRP A 374 -0.38 -31.74 40.11
C TRP A 374 0.59 -32.19 39.00
N ILE A 375 0.46 -31.65 37.79
CA ILE A 375 1.38 -31.97 36.68
C ILE A 375 2.82 -31.60 37.05
N ARG A 376 3.05 -30.46 37.71
CA ARG A 376 4.39 -30.03 38.15
C ARG A 376 5.00 -30.97 39.21
N LYS A 377 4.18 -31.57 40.07
CA LYS A 377 4.67 -32.48 41.11
C LYS A 377 4.90 -33.90 40.60
N TYR A 378 4.01 -34.43 39.76
CA TYR A 378 3.96 -35.86 39.45
C TYR A 378 4.38 -36.22 38.01
N THR A 379 5.01 -35.31 37.27
CA THR A 379 5.48 -35.58 35.91
C THR A 379 6.84 -34.95 35.61
N SER A 380 7.62 -35.56 34.73
CA SER A 380 8.87 -35.01 34.20
C SER A 380 8.70 -34.65 32.71
N PRO A 381 9.20 -33.50 32.25
CA PRO A 381 9.07 -33.09 30.84
C PRO A 381 10.01 -33.89 29.94
N CYS A 382 9.56 -34.18 28.72
CA CYS A 382 10.42 -34.70 27.66
C CYS A 382 11.40 -33.60 27.17
N PRO A 383 12.72 -33.87 27.06
CA PRO A 383 13.69 -32.88 26.59
C PRO A 383 13.46 -32.39 25.16
N THR A 384 12.73 -33.15 24.35
CA THR A 384 12.59 -32.90 22.92
C THR A 384 11.28 -32.19 22.58
N CYS A 385 10.17 -32.53 23.26
CA CYS A 385 8.84 -32.01 22.94
C CYS A 385 8.10 -31.40 24.13
N ASP A 386 8.72 -31.36 25.32
CA ASP A 386 8.17 -30.82 26.58
C ASP A 386 6.88 -31.48 27.09
N THR A 387 6.47 -32.61 26.50
CA THR A 387 5.29 -33.36 26.94
C THR A 387 5.48 -33.86 28.38
N PRO A 388 4.54 -33.56 29.31
CA PRO A 388 4.56 -34.10 30.66
C PRO A 388 4.43 -35.63 30.62
N CYS A 389 5.46 -36.32 31.09
CA CYS A 389 5.50 -37.77 31.12
C CYS A 389 5.38 -38.23 32.58
N GLN A 390 4.47 -39.18 32.85
CA GLN A 390 4.31 -39.79 34.17
C GLN A 390 4.91 -41.20 34.16
N LYS A 391 5.60 -41.58 35.24
CA LYS A 391 6.15 -42.93 35.40
C LYS A 391 5.13 -43.82 36.11
N ARG A 392 4.75 -44.94 35.46
CA ARG A 392 3.82 -45.92 36.07
C ARG A 392 4.52 -46.95 36.94
N PHE A 393 5.64 -47.52 36.48
CA PHE A 393 6.47 -48.50 37.19
C PHE A 393 7.79 -48.70 36.44
N GLY A 394 8.80 -49.28 37.09
CA GLY A 394 10.03 -49.77 36.46
C GLY A 394 11.21 -48.79 36.47
N CYS A 395 12.04 -48.84 35.42
CA CYS A 395 13.28 -48.07 35.36
C CYS A 395 13.08 -46.59 34.95
N ASN A 396 14.05 -45.74 35.26
CA ASN A 396 14.05 -44.30 34.94
C ASN A 396 14.46 -43.98 33.48
N HIS A 397 14.62 -45.00 32.62
CA HIS A 397 14.74 -44.83 31.17
C HIS A 397 13.35 -44.78 30.55
N MET A 398 12.92 -43.59 30.15
CA MET A 398 11.62 -43.39 29.52
C MET A 398 11.76 -43.20 28.01
N ARG A 399 10.72 -43.60 27.28
CA ARG A 399 10.49 -43.27 25.87
C ARG A 399 9.25 -42.37 25.81
N CYS A 400 9.40 -41.18 25.24
CA CYS A 400 8.28 -40.26 25.11
C CYS A 400 7.22 -40.81 24.16
N SER A 401 5.95 -40.87 24.57
CA SER A 401 4.86 -41.36 23.73
C SER A 401 4.48 -40.46 22.55
N GLN A 402 5.00 -39.23 22.51
CA GLN A 402 4.69 -38.24 21.47
C GLN A 402 5.78 -38.09 20.41
N CYS A 403 7.05 -38.16 20.80
CA CYS A 403 8.19 -37.96 19.89
C CYS A 403 9.20 -39.12 19.88
N ASP A 404 8.91 -40.23 20.57
CA ASP A 404 9.76 -41.40 20.72
C ASP A 404 11.18 -41.15 21.26
N SER A 405 11.46 -39.94 21.74
CA SER A 405 12.74 -39.61 22.34
C SER A 405 12.98 -40.41 23.62
N HIS A 406 14.17 -40.99 23.73
CA HIS A 406 14.63 -41.65 24.96
C HIS A 406 15.20 -40.59 25.91
N PHE A 407 14.78 -40.62 27.18
CA PHE A 407 15.24 -39.64 28.17
C PHE A 407 15.24 -40.21 29.60
N CYS A 408 15.99 -39.58 30.49
CA CYS A 408 16.06 -39.94 31.91
C CYS A 408 14.94 -39.25 32.68
N TYR A 409 14.13 -40.01 33.43
CA TYR A 409 13.00 -39.46 34.18
C TYR A 409 13.41 -38.49 35.30
N LEU A 410 14.59 -38.71 35.90
CA LEU A 410 15.06 -37.95 37.06
C LEU A 410 15.55 -36.54 36.70
N CYS A 411 16.20 -36.40 35.55
CA CYS A 411 16.84 -35.14 35.15
C CYS A 411 16.37 -34.60 33.80
N SER A 412 15.39 -35.26 33.17
CA SER A 412 14.91 -34.98 31.82
C SER A 412 16.00 -34.91 30.74
N ALA A 413 17.19 -35.47 30.99
CA ALA A 413 18.27 -35.47 30.01
C ALA A 413 17.96 -36.45 28.88
N TRP A 414 18.25 -36.05 27.65
CA TRP A 414 18.17 -36.93 26.48
C TRP A 414 19.15 -38.11 26.61
N LEU A 415 18.69 -39.31 26.24
CA LEU A 415 19.45 -40.55 26.29
C LEU A 415 19.66 -41.10 24.88
N LYS A 416 20.88 -41.58 24.61
CA LYS A 416 21.22 -42.20 23.33
C LYS A 416 20.44 -43.53 23.17
N PRO A 417 19.67 -43.73 22.08
CA PRO A 417 18.91 -44.97 21.89
C PRO A 417 19.77 -46.24 21.87
N GLY A 418 21.00 -46.16 21.34
CA GLY A 418 21.92 -47.30 21.26
C GLY A 418 22.59 -47.68 22.59
N ASN A 419 22.62 -46.78 23.58
CA ASN A 419 23.12 -47.09 24.93
C ASN A 419 22.47 -46.17 25.98
N PRO A 420 21.20 -46.39 26.32
CA PRO A 420 20.45 -45.50 27.20
C PRO A 420 20.89 -45.61 28.67
N TYR A 421 21.46 -46.75 29.08
CA TYR A 421 21.86 -47.01 30.46
C TYR A 421 23.20 -46.39 30.84
N GLN A 422 24.01 -45.96 29.87
CA GLN A 422 25.29 -45.31 30.11
C GLN A 422 25.16 -44.12 31.08
N HIS A 423 24.07 -43.35 30.96
CA HIS A 423 23.78 -42.20 31.82
C HIS A 423 23.72 -42.55 33.32
N PHE A 424 23.26 -43.75 33.67
CA PHE A 424 23.14 -44.22 35.05
C PHE A 424 24.43 -44.89 35.56
N ASN A 425 25.34 -45.24 34.66
CA ASN A 425 26.60 -45.92 34.98
C ASN A 425 27.82 -44.98 34.98
N GLU A 426 27.67 -43.73 34.57
CA GLU A 426 28.74 -42.72 34.58
C GLU A 426 28.92 -42.08 35.96
N LYS A 427 30.08 -42.29 36.57
CA LYS A 427 30.46 -41.67 37.85
C LYS A 427 30.51 -40.15 37.72
N GLY A 428 29.80 -39.43 38.60
CA GLY A 428 29.78 -37.97 38.65
C GLY A 428 28.48 -37.30 38.19
N ARG A 429 27.52 -38.06 37.62
CA ARG A 429 26.17 -37.54 37.34
C ARG A 429 25.25 -37.71 38.55
N ALA A 430 24.29 -36.80 38.73
CA ALA A 430 23.28 -36.86 39.80
C ALA A 430 22.38 -38.11 39.73
N CYS A 431 22.35 -38.78 38.58
CA CYS A 431 21.56 -40.00 38.31
C CYS A 431 22.40 -41.29 38.37
N PHE A 432 23.67 -41.21 38.77
CA PHE A 432 24.54 -42.38 38.89
C PHE A 432 23.98 -43.40 39.89
N MET A 433 23.84 -44.66 39.48
CA MET A 433 23.25 -45.77 40.25
C MET A 433 21.77 -45.60 40.66
N ARG A 434 21.04 -44.66 40.03
CA ARG A 434 19.64 -44.34 40.36
C ARG A 434 18.67 -44.79 39.26
N LEU A 435 18.98 -45.88 38.55
CA LEU A 435 18.14 -46.39 37.46
C LEU A 435 16.76 -46.88 37.96
N TRP A 436 16.74 -47.46 39.17
CA TRP A 436 15.56 -48.06 39.78
C TRP A 436 14.96 -47.22 40.91
N ASP A 437 15.47 -46.01 41.14
CA ASP A 437 14.81 -45.07 42.06
C ASP A 437 13.35 -44.85 41.63
N LEU A 438 12.42 -44.91 42.58
CA LEU A 438 10.97 -44.84 42.36
C LEU A 438 10.41 -45.97 41.47
N GLU A 439 10.86 -47.21 41.66
CA GLU A 439 10.43 -48.35 40.84
C GLU A 439 8.91 -48.61 40.88
N GLU A 440 8.25 -48.27 42.00
CA GLU A 440 6.80 -48.42 42.19
C GLU A 440 5.97 -47.35 41.45
N GLY A 441 6.63 -46.37 40.81
CA GLY A 441 6.01 -45.29 40.05
C GLY A 441 5.58 -44.09 40.89
N ASP A 442 4.91 -43.12 40.27
CA ASP A 442 4.51 -41.86 40.93
C ASP A 442 3.16 -41.96 41.69
N ARG A 443 2.66 -43.18 41.93
CA ARG A 443 1.40 -43.46 42.64
C ARG A 443 1.68 -44.04 44.04
N GLY A 444 2.37 -43.28 44.87
CA GLY A 444 2.62 -43.63 46.28
C GLY A 444 1.93 -42.63 47.21
N ASP A 445 1.46 -43.13 48.36
CA ASP A 445 0.78 -42.40 49.44
C ASP A 445 1.36 -41.02 49.76
N GLU A 446 0.54 -40.17 50.41
CA GLU A 446 0.78 -38.75 50.76
C GLU A 446 2.08 -38.44 51.53
N ASN A 447 2.92 -39.44 51.82
CA ASN A 447 4.10 -39.36 52.67
C ASN A 447 5.41 -39.90 52.04
N GLU A 448 5.46 -40.19 50.74
CA GLU A 448 6.68 -40.68 50.05
C GLU A 448 7.30 -39.68 49.06
N ARG A 449 8.63 -39.76 48.91
CA ARG A 449 9.50 -38.80 48.20
C ARG A 449 9.08 -38.65 46.73
N VAL A 450 8.37 -37.58 46.40
CA VAL A 450 8.08 -37.18 45.02
C VAL A 450 9.37 -36.68 44.37
N VAL A 451 9.71 -37.17 43.16
CA VAL A 451 10.78 -36.57 42.36
C VAL A 451 10.24 -35.27 41.76
N GLU A 452 10.47 -34.18 42.49
CA GLU A 452 10.24 -32.83 41.98
C GLU A 452 11.33 -32.52 40.96
N PHE A 453 10.94 -32.39 39.69
CA PHE A 453 11.85 -31.95 38.64
C PHE A 453 12.31 -30.52 38.92
N GLY A 454 13.52 -30.36 39.46
CA GLY A 454 14.10 -29.06 39.84
C GLY A 454 14.63 -28.20 38.69
N GLY A 455 14.33 -28.55 37.44
CA GLY A 455 14.73 -27.79 36.24
C GLY A 455 13.58 -26.93 35.71
N ALA A 456 13.90 -25.87 34.95
CA ALA A 456 12.87 -25.02 34.33
C ALA A 456 12.18 -25.78 33.17
N ARG A 457 10.86 -25.94 33.25
CA ARG A 457 10.06 -26.55 32.17
C ARG A 457 9.87 -25.54 31.03
N GLY A 458 9.70 -25.99 29.79
CA GLY A 458 9.56 -25.09 28.63
C GLY A 458 8.43 -24.07 28.79
N PHE A 459 7.34 -24.43 29.49
CA PHE A 459 6.24 -23.50 29.80
C PHE A 459 6.49 -22.53 30.98
N GLU A 460 7.49 -22.80 31.83
CA GLU A 460 7.82 -22.03 33.04
C GLU A 460 8.85 -20.92 32.77
N ILE A 461 9.74 -21.12 31.79
CA ILE A 461 10.79 -20.17 31.41
C ILE A 461 10.21 -18.80 30.97
N ASP A 462 8.98 -18.78 30.45
CA ASP A 462 8.33 -17.55 29.98
C ASP A 462 7.69 -16.68 31.09
N HIS A 463 7.55 -17.18 32.32
CA HIS A 463 7.06 -16.34 33.44
C HIS A 463 8.15 -15.38 33.95
N ALA A 464 9.43 -15.74 33.81
CA ALA A 464 10.56 -14.90 34.19
C ALA A 464 11.02 -13.95 33.07
N ALA A 465 10.83 -14.31 31.80
CA ALA A 465 11.31 -13.53 30.66
C ALA A 465 10.51 -12.24 30.37
N ALA A 466 9.42 -11.97 31.10
CA ALA A 466 8.70 -10.70 31.03
C ALA A 466 9.40 -9.54 31.77
N GLY A 467 10.50 -9.80 32.48
CA GLY A 467 11.22 -8.81 33.29
C GLY A 467 12.74 -8.73 33.11
N VAL A 468 13.36 -9.47 32.19
CA VAL A 468 14.83 -9.48 32.07
C VAL A 468 15.27 -9.05 30.68
N GLY A 469 16.00 -7.93 30.66
CA GLY A 469 16.68 -7.39 29.49
C GLY A 469 17.69 -8.38 28.88
N VAL A 470 17.93 -8.15 27.59
CA VAL A 470 18.75 -8.92 26.64
C VAL A 470 20.12 -9.35 27.21
N PRO A 471 20.57 -10.60 27.03
CA PRO A 471 21.96 -10.99 27.27
C PRO A 471 22.80 -10.75 26.01
N GLY A 472 23.78 -9.86 26.11
CA GLY A 472 24.73 -9.62 25.03
C GLY A 472 25.69 -8.47 25.30
N GLN A 473 26.52 -8.58 26.32
CA GLN A 473 27.86 -7.96 26.41
C GLN A 473 28.58 -8.45 27.69
N GLY A 474 29.89 -8.69 27.57
CA GLY A 474 30.75 -9.27 28.60
C GLY A 474 30.88 -8.43 29.89
N PRO A 475 31.56 -8.98 30.92
CA PRO A 475 31.42 -8.50 32.29
C PRO A 475 32.16 -7.19 32.54
N VAL A 476 31.44 -6.19 33.05
CA VAL A 476 31.98 -4.98 33.69
C VAL A 476 31.33 -4.89 35.09
N PRO A 477 32.07 -4.60 36.18
CA PRO A 477 31.59 -4.84 37.53
C PRO A 477 30.59 -3.76 37.99
N ALA A 478 29.30 -4.12 38.03
CA ALA A 478 28.19 -3.26 38.44
C ALA A 478 27.83 -3.33 39.95
N ALA A 479 28.62 -4.04 40.76
CA ALA A 479 28.26 -4.32 42.16
C ALA A 479 28.39 -3.11 43.11
N ALA A 480 29.13 -2.06 42.74
CA ALA A 480 29.36 -0.91 43.63
C ALA A 480 28.30 0.21 43.51
N GLN A 481 27.61 0.33 42.37
CA GLN A 481 26.66 1.43 42.11
C GLN A 481 25.25 1.12 42.64
N GLU A 482 24.88 -0.15 42.72
CA GLU A 482 23.54 -0.57 43.16
C GLU A 482 23.34 -0.47 44.69
N VAL A 483 24.43 -0.63 45.46
CA VAL A 483 24.42 -0.45 46.92
C VAL A 483 24.28 1.04 47.29
N ALA A 484 25.01 1.92 46.59
CA ALA A 484 24.94 3.37 46.81
C ALA A 484 23.55 3.97 46.47
N ALA A 485 22.87 3.45 45.44
CA ALA A 485 21.53 3.90 45.07
C ALA A 485 20.46 3.48 46.11
N ARG A 486 20.59 2.28 46.70
CA ARG A 486 19.70 1.81 47.78
C ARG A 486 19.92 2.56 49.08
N GLU A 487 21.16 2.89 49.42
CA GLU A 487 21.47 3.73 50.60
C GLU A 487 20.97 5.17 50.43
N ALA A 488 21.07 5.75 49.23
CA ALA A 488 20.55 7.08 48.93
C ALA A 488 19.01 7.14 49.00
N ALA A 489 18.31 6.11 48.54
CA ALA A 489 16.85 6.01 48.64
C ALA A 489 16.38 5.90 50.11
N GLY A 490 17.06 5.10 50.93
CA GLY A 490 16.75 4.98 52.36
C GLY A 490 16.99 6.28 53.16
N GLN A 491 18.02 7.06 52.79
CA GLN A 491 18.28 8.36 53.40
C GLN A 491 17.26 9.44 53.01
N ALA A 492 16.73 9.38 51.78
CA ALA A 492 15.67 10.30 51.34
C ALA A 492 14.35 10.05 52.08
N GLU A 493 14.00 8.78 52.32
CA GLU A 493 12.80 8.38 53.06
C GLU A 493 12.88 8.75 54.55
N GLN A 494 14.05 8.56 55.18
CA GLN A 494 14.30 9.02 56.57
C GLN A 494 14.21 10.54 56.73
N ARG A 495 14.73 11.31 55.76
CA ARG A 495 14.61 12.79 55.77
C ARG A 495 13.16 13.26 55.62
N GLY A 496 12.37 12.56 54.79
CA GLY A 496 10.93 12.83 54.66
C GLY A 496 10.16 12.59 55.96
N LEU A 497 10.46 11.48 56.64
CA LEU A 497 9.84 11.13 57.92
C LEU A 497 10.25 12.10 59.05
N GLN A 498 11.52 12.53 59.06
CA GLN A 498 12.02 13.48 60.06
C GLN A 498 11.40 14.88 59.88
N ARG A 499 11.21 15.33 58.64
CA ARG A 499 10.50 16.59 58.32
C ARG A 499 9.02 16.55 58.70
N PHE A 500 8.36 15.40 58.53
CA PHE A 500 6.98 15.19 58.96
C PHE A 500 6.84 15.24 60.50
N LEU A 501 7.77 14.61 61.23
CA LEU A 501 7.79 14.65 62.70
C LEU A 501 8.14 16.03 63.27
N GLU A 502 8.88 16.86 62.53
CA GLU A 502 9.22 18.22 62.91
C GLU A 502 8.04 19.18 62.68
N LEU A 503 7.28 18.98 61.58
CA LEU A 503 6.01 19.68 61.34
C LEU A 503 4.95 19.34 62.39
N ALA A 504 4.83 18.07 62.78
CA ALA A 504 3.90 17.63 63.81
C ALA A 504 4.28 18.11 65.23
N ARG A 505 5.54 18.50 65.45
CA ARG A 505 6.01 19.03 66.75
C ARG A 505 5.83 20.56 66.86
N ASN A 506 5.74 21.25 65.73
CA ASN A 506 5.57 22.70 65.65
C ASN A 506 4.11 23.14 65.41
N ASP A 507 3.16 22.19 65.47
CA ASP A 507 1.73 22.48 65.40
C ASP A 507 1.28 22.93 66.81
N GLU A 508 1.44 24.22 67.09
CA GLU A 508 0.91 24.88 68.30
C GLU A 508 -0.61 25.04 68.17
N GLU A 509 -1.30 24.74 69.26
CA GLU A 509 -2.76 24.73 69.43
C GLU A 509 -3.45 26.03 69.00
N ASP A 510 -4.36 25.96 68.01
CA ASP A 510 -5.46 26.91 67.89
C ASP A 510 -6.74 26.25 68.45
N GLY A 511 -7.10 26.68 69.66
CA GLY A 511 -8.19 26.15 70.46
C GLY A 511 -9.55 26.22 69.76
N TRP A 512 -10.26 25.10 69.78
CA TRP A 512 -11.70 25.06 69.52
C TRP A 512 -12.44 25.50 70.79
N ASP A 513 -12.86 26.76 70.83
CA ASP A 513 -13.92 27.23 71.75
C ASP A 513 -15.24 26.56 71.35
N SER A 514 -15.84 25.83 72.29
CA SER A 514 -17.03 25.01 72.10
C SER A 514 -18.24 25.65 72.77
N ASP A 515 -18.77 26.73 72.23
CA ASP A 515 -20.03 27.30 72.70
C ASP A 515 -20.60 28.34 71.72
N GLY A 516 -21.73 28.02 71.09
CA GLY A 516 -22.60 29.03 70.51
C GLY A 516 -23.44 28.58 69.32
N LEU A 517 -24.73 28.42 69.59
CA LEU A 517 -25.87 28.68 68.69
C LEU A 517 -26.49 27.48 67.94
N GLU A 518 -27.45 26.88 68.64
CA GLU A 518 -28.79 26.59 68.13
C GLU A 518 -29.29 27.69 67.17
N ASP A 519 -29.81 27.30 66.00
CA ASP A 519 -31.19 27.56 65.57
C ASP A 519 -31.41 27.29 64.06
N GLU A 520 -32.67 27.00 63.73
CA GLU A 520 -33.29 26.93 62.39
C GLU A 520 -33.36 25.56 61.69
N PHE A 521 -34.31 24.79 62.22
CA PHE A 521 -35.19 23.84 61.55
C PHE A 521 -35.80 24.32 60.21
N ALA A 522 -36.07 23.30 59.37
CA ALA A 522 -37.13 23.22 58.34
C ALA A 522 -36.86 23.89 56.98
N ASP A 523 -36.62 23.07 55.95
CA ASP A 523 -37.67 22.80 54.97
C ASP A 523 -37.30 21.77 53.87
N HIS A 524 -38.26 20.89 53.62
CA HIS A 524 -38.57 20.21 52.35
C HIS A 524 -37.55 19.23 51.71
N VAL A 525 -37.59 17.98 52.19
CA VAL A 525 -37.37 16.77 51.37
C VAL A 525 -38.68 15.99 51.28
N VAL A 526 -39.50 16.29 50.27
CA VAL A 526 -40.55 15.37 49.78
C VAL A 526 -40.77 15.67 48.29
N LEU A 527 -40.90 14.60 47.52
CA LEU A 527 -41.39 14.51 46.13
C LEU A 527 -40.31 14.70 45.06
N ILE A 528 -39.94 13.61 44.38
CA ILE A 528 -40.50 13.26 43.07
C ILE A 528 -40.03 11.83 42.74
N GLU A 529 -40.87 10.85 43.07
CA GLU A 529 -41.03 9.64 42.26
C GLU A 529 -42.40 9.77 41.57
N ARG A 530 -42.44 9.39 40.29
CA ARG A 530 -43.57 9.44 39.34
C ARG A 530 -43.76 10.76 38.58
N ALA A 531 -43.09 10.82 37.43
CA ALA A 531 -43.68 11.07 36.10
C ALA A 531 -42.73 11.85 35.18
N ARG A 532 -41.62 11.23 34.75
CA ARG A 532 -41.18 11.16 33.35
C ARG A 532 -40.00 10.22 33.19
#